data_AF-A0A1I8BPQ2-F1
#
_entry.id   AF-A0A1I8BPQ2-F1
#
_cell.length_a   1.000
_cell.length_b   1.000
_cell.length_c   1.000
_cell.angle_alpha   90.00
_cell.angle_beta   90.00
_cell.angle_gamma   90.00
#
_symmetry.space_group_name_H-M   'P 1'
#
loop_
_entity.id
_entity.type
_entity.pdbx_description
1 polymer ?
#
loop_
_entity_poly.entity_id
_entity_poly.type
_entity_poly.pdbx_seq_one_letter_code
_entity_poly.pdbx_strand_id
1 'polypeptide(L)'
;MLYILSLIFIISLIPFSSPRMQGPPHGKDGKEGHEKFVGHQQPFYGGGKRLPYPSPGPPLDFVLEASEKARDGYFKILAESEDKPKKVIKEAVIKWAETNDMKKSYEESTSEHFKKRKAFHDVVVENLAGKALEAFKKIWDITQDDQITRGEECQQINSVLSELKTKIRHLVPLISPQISGPPSQRCFEPQEQF
;
A
#
# COMPACT_ATOMS: atom_id res chain seq x y z
N MET A 1 -24.71 -18.86 -70.53
CA MET A 1 -25.57 -18.74 -69.33
C MET A 1 -24.65 -18.35 -68.18
N LEU A 2 -24.37 -17.09 -67.85
CA LEU A 2 -25.25 -16.00 -67.38
C LEU A 2 -26.26 -16.52 -66.34
N TYR A 3 -25.93 -16.43 -65.05
CA TYR A 3 -26.71 -15.73 -64.02
C TYR A 3 -25.86 -15.56 -62.73
N ILE A 4 -25.65 -14.29 -62.39
CA ILE A 4 -25.10 -13.75 -61.14
C ILE A 4 -26.25 -13.64 -60.13
N LEU A 5 -26.01 -13.92 -58.84
CA LEU A 5 -26.77 -13.47 -57.64
C LEU A 5 -25.99 -13.98 -56.41
N SER A 6 -24.96 -13.30 -55.88
CA SER A 6 -24.99 -12.13 -54.99
C SER A 6 -26.12 -12.16 -53.95
N LEU A 7 -25.81 -12.69 -52.76
CA LEU A 7 -26.58 -12.43 -51.54
C LEU A 7 -25.65 -11.71 -50.54
N ILE A 8 -25.76 -10.39 -50.58
CA ILE A 8 -25.18 -9.44 -49.63
C ILE A 8 -25.99 -9.55 -48.34
N PHE A 9 -25.39 -10.04 -47.26
CA PHE A 9 -25.96 -9.91 -45.93
C PHE A 9 -25.80 -8.46 -45.46
N ILE A 10 -26.92 -7.76 -45.41
CA ILE A 10 -27.03 -6.39 -44.92
C ILE A 10 -26.79 -6.37 -43.41
N ILE A 11 -25.70 -5.72 -43.00
CA ILE A 11 -25.42 -5.35 -41.61
C ILE A 11 -26.38 -4.20 -41.26
N SER A 12 -27.44 -4.52 -40.53
CA SER A 12 -28.35 -3.53 -39.96
C SER A 12 -27.64 -2.76 -38.85
N LEU A 13 -27.26 -1.52 -39.14
CA LEU A 13 -26.85 -0.50 -38.19
C LEU A 13 -28.02 -0.16 -37.26
N ILE A 14 -28.00 -0.65 -36.03
CA ILE A 14 -28.87 -0.15 -34.97
C ILE A 14 -28.12 0.98 -34.26
N PRO A 15 -28.57 2.24 -34.33
CA PRO A 15 -28.05 3.29 -33.47
C PRO A 15 -28.55 3.04 -32.04
N PHE A 16 -27.68 2.50 -31.19
CA PHE A 16 -27.90 2.49 -29.74
C PHE A 16 -27.86 3.94 -29.25
N SER A 17 -29.05 4.54 -29.19
CA SER A 17 -29.29 5.81 -28.54
C SER A 17 -29.29 5.55 -27.03
N SER A 18 -28.26 6.02 -26.33
CA SER A 18 -28.19 5.94 -24.86
C SER A 18 -29.39 6.63 -24.21
N PRO A 19 -30.12 5.99 -23.29
CA PRO A 19 -31.03 6.71 -22.41
C PRO A 19 -30.21 7.53 -21.41
N ARG A 20 -30.29 8.86 -21.59
CA ARG A 20 -29.84 9.89 -20.67
C ARG A 20 -30.66 9.80 -19.38
N MET A 21 -30.15 9.11 -18.37
CA MET A 21 -30.72 9.20 -17.02
C MET A 21 -30.49 10.62 -16.49
N GLN A 22 -31.61 11.28 -16.17
CA GLN A 22 -31.66 12.52 -15.43
C GLN A 22 -31.07 12.29 -14.03
N GLY A 23 -29.94 12.95 -13.76
CA GLY A 23 -29.44 13.10 -12.41
C GLY A 23 -30.36 14.02 -11.58
N PRO A 24 -30.39 13.86 -10.24
CA PRO A 24 -31.11 14.76 -9.35
C PRO A 24 -30.44 16.15 -9.32
N PRO A 25 -31.20 17.21 -8.99
CA PRO A 25 -30.81 18.59 -9.25
C PRO A 25 -29.72 19.11 -8.31
N HIS A 26 -28.94 20.04 -8.86
CA HIS A 26 -27.94 20.89 -8.21
C HIS A 26 -28.32 21.38 -6.80
N GLY A 27 -27.56 20.92 -5.81
CA GLY A 27 -27.18 21.71 -4.64
C GLY A 27 -25.84 22.39 -4.91
N LYS A 28 -25.77 23.68 -4.58
CA LYS A 28 -24.67 24.59 -4.88
C LYS A 28 -23.40 24.31 -4.06
N ASP A 29 -22.29 24.78 -4.63
CA ASP A 29 -21.01 25.13 -4.02
C ASP A 29 -20.05 24.01 -3.62
N GLY A 30 -19.06 23.78 -4.49
CA GLY A 30 -17.87 22.97 -4.19
C GLY A 30 -16.87 23.01 -5.35
N LYS A 31 -15.87 23.88 -5.21
CA LYS A 31 -14.80 24.15 -6.19
C LYS A 31 -14.18 22.87 -6.76
N GLU A 32 -14.14 22.77 -8.09
CA GLU A 32 -13.24 21.87 -8.82
C GLU A 32 -11.78 22.26 -8.53
N GLY A 33 -11.13 21.48 -7.69
CA GLY A 33 -9.69 21.37 -7.63
C GLY A 33 -9.31 20.00 -8.18
N HIS A 34 -8.76 19.98 -9.39
CA HIS A 34 -8.02 18.84 -9.92
C HIS A 34 -6.73 18.71 -9.10
N GLU A 35 -6.84 18.11 -7.91
CA GLU A 35 -5.71 17.93 -7.01
C GLU A 35 -4.88 16.75 -7.53
N LYS A 36 -3.74 17.10 -8.12
CA LYS A 36 -2.61 16.18 -8.31
C LYS A 36 -2.45 15.37 -7.03
N PHE A 37 -2.27 14.07 -7.17
CA PHE A 37 -1.89 13.13 -6.12
C PHE A 37 -0.53 13.55 -5.52
N VAL A 38 -0.55 14.57 -4.66
CA VAL A 38 0.50 14.84 -3.69
C VAL A 38 0.16 13.92 -2.54
N GLY A 39 0.94 12.84 -2.38
CA GLY A 39 0.80 11.93 -1.26
C GLY A 39 0.70 12.75 0.02
N HIS A 40 -0.47 12.72 0.66
CA HIS A 40 -0.68 13.30 1.97
C HIS A 40 0.21 12.52 2.94
N GLN A 41 1.47 12.94 3.06
CA GLN A 41 2.24 12.74 4.27
C GLN A 41 1.44 13.42 5.37
N GLN A 42 0.96 12.63 6.34
CA GLN A 42 0.30 13.17 7.51
C GLN A 42 1.22 14.21 8.17
N PRO A 43 0.77 15.45 8.38
CA PRO A 43 1.52 16.41 9.17
C PRO A 43 1.61 15.88 10.62
N PHE A 44 2.83 15.57 11.07
CA PHE A 44 3.12 15.17 12.44
C PHE A 44 2.95 16.35 13.40
N TYR A 45 1.72 16.63 13.80
CA TYR A 45 1.41 17.54 14.90
C TYR A 45 0.47 16.83 15.89
N GLY A 46 1.05 16.21 16.92
CA GLY A 46 0.27 15.58 18.00
C GLY A 46 1.16 15.16 19.17
N GLY A 47 1.15 15.94 20.24
CA GLY A 47 1.98 15.80 21.45
C GLY A 47 1.67 14.58 22.31
N GLY A 48 2.02 13.38 21.85
CA GLY A 48 2.11 12.17 22.65
C GLY A 48 3.46 11.49 22.43
N LYS A 49 4.03 10.87 23.48
CA LYS A 49 5.30 10.12 23.43
C LYS A 49 5.27 8.88 22.50
N ARG A 50 4.29 8.76 21.60
CA ARG A 50 4.20 7.66 20.65
C ARG A 50 5.10 8.03 19.47
N LEU A 51 6.05 7.14 19.18
CA LEU A 51 6.87 7.26 17.98
C LEU A 51 5.94 7.34 16.77
N PRO A 52 6.27 8.17 15.77
CA PRO A 52 5.54 8.16 14.53
C PRO A 52 5.67 6.75 13.97
N TYR A 53 4.57 6.02 13.88
CA TYR A 53 4.48 4.89 12.96
C TYR A 53 3.57 5.38 11.85
N PRO A 54 3.87 5.10 10.57
CA PRO A 54 2.94 5.44 9.51
C PRO A 54 1.60 4.81 9.85
N SER A 55 0.53 5.61 9.81
CA SER A 55 -0.83 5.08 9.92
C SER A 55 -0.96 3.92 8.93
N PRO A 56 -1.60 2.79 9.30
CA PRO A 56 -1.84 1.71 8.35
C PRO A 56 -2.45 2.32 7.09
N GLY A 57 -1.74 2.18 5.98
CA GLY A 57 -2.28 2.57 4.69
C GLY A 57 -3.54 1.76 4.40
N PRO A 58 -4.41 2.25 3.50
CA PRO A 58 -5.52 1.43 3.02
C PRO A 58 -4.97 0.08 2.50
N PRO A 59 -5.77 -1.00 2.58
CA PRO A 59 -5.42 -2.25 1.91
C PRO A 59 -5.07 -1.99 0.44
N LEU A 60 -4.13 -2.76 -0.12
CA LEU A 60 -3.78 -2.62 -1.53
C LEU A 60 -5.01 -2.88 -2.41
N ASP A 61 -5.11 -2.18 -3.54
CA ASP A 61 -6.29 -2.20 -4.41
C ASP A 61 -6.71 -3.63 -4.81
N PHE A 62 -5.74 -4.51 -5.12
CA PHE A 62 -6.04 -5.91 -5.44
C PHE A 62 -6.72 -6.67 -4.29
N VAL A 63 -6.46 -6.31 -3.03
CA VAL A 63 -7.16 -6.92 -1.89
C VAL A 63 -8.60 -6.41 -1.88
N LEU A 64 -8.85 -5.13 -2.15
CA LEU A 64 -10.20 -4.56 -2.17
C LEU A 64 -11.06 -5.15 -3.30
N GLU A 65 -10.46 -5.40 -4.46
CA GLU A 65 -11.09 -6.03 -5.62
C GLU A 65 -11.42 -7.52 -5.42
N ALA A 66 -10.80 -8.18 -4.45
CA ALA A 66 -11.07 -9.58 -4.15
C ALA A 66 -12.49 -9.77 -3.55
N SER A 67 -13.04 -10.97 -3.71
CA SER A 67 -14.31 -11.34 -3.05
C SER A 67 -14.22 -11.17 -1.53
N GLU A 68 -15.35 -10.96 -0.85
CA GLU A 68 -15.39 -10.80 0.61
C GLU A 68 -14.68 -11.94 1.35
N LYS A 69 -15.00 -13.19 0.98
CA LYS A 69 -14.35 -14.39 1.52
C LYS A 69 -12.83 -14.41 1.26
N ALA A 70 -12.39 -13.95 0.09
CA ALA A 70 -10.98 -13.86 -0.23
C ALA A 70 -10.28 -12.80 0.63
N ARG A 71 -10.90 -11.63 0.83
CA ARG A 71 -10.38 -10.58 1.73
C ARG A 71 -10.20 -11.07 3.15
N ASP A 72 -11.18 -11.79 3.69
CA ASP A 72 -11.05 -12.39 5.02
C ASP A 72 -9.86 -13.35 5.10
N GLY A 73 -9.66 -14.17 4.06
CA GLY A 73 -8.50 -15.05 3.94
C GLY A 73 -7.17 -14.29 3.94
N TYR A 74 -7.10 -13.14 3.24
CA TYR A 74 -5.91 -12.30 3.22
C TYR A 74 -5.58 -11.75 4.62
N PHE A 75 -6.55 -11.16 5.32
CA PHE A 75 -6.32 -10.61 6.66
C PHE A 75 -6.04 -11.69 7.69
N LYS A 76 -6.63 -12.88 7.53
CA LYS A 76 -6.33 -14.05 8.36
C LYS A 76 -4.86 -14.46 8.24
N ILE A 77 -4.27 -14.45 7.04
CA ILE A 77 -2.83 -14.71 6.86
C ILE A 77 -1.99 -13.74 7.68
N LEU A 78 -2.34 -12.45 7.69
CA LEU A 78 -1.61 -11.43 8.45
C LEU A 78 -1.75 -11.59 9.95
N ALA A 79 -2.94 -11.94 10.43
CA ALA A 79 -3.23 -12.14 11.85
C ALA A 79 -2.57 -13.42 12.40
N GLU A 80 -2.56 -14.52 11.63
CA GLU A 80 -2.03 -15.82 12.05
C GLU A 80 -0.51 -15.99 11.79
N SER A 81 0.15 -14.94 11.30
CA SER A 81 1.58 -14.99 10.95
C SER A 81 2.38 -13.89 11.64
N GLU A 82 1.90 -13.38 12.78
CA GLU A 82 2.55 -12.29 13.52
C GLU A 82 3.96 -12.65 14.01
N ASP A 83 4.16 -13.91 14.39
CA ASP A 83 5.43 -14.49 14.86
C ASP A 83 6.27 -15.10 13.72
N LYS A 84 5.82 -14.99 12.47
CA LYS A 84 6.50 -15.59 11.32
C LYS A 84 7.32 -14.57 10.56
N PRO A 85 8.47 -14.98 9.97
CA PRO A 85 9.24 -14.11 9.09
C PRO A 85 8.40 -13.57 7.94
N LYS A 86 8.68 -12.32 7.52
CA LYS A 86 7.99 -11.69 6.38
C LYS A 86 8.02 -12.55 5.12
N LYS A 87 9.11 -13.29 4.88
CA LYS A 87 9.19 -14.27 3.78
C LYS A 87 8.05 -15.28 3.77
N VAL A 88 7.72 -15.86 4.93
CA VAL A 88 6.65 -16.87 5.06
C VAL A 88 5.29 -16.24 4.77
N ILE A 89 5.08 -15.00 5.22
CA ILE A 89 3.85 -14.25 4.94
C ILE A 89 3.71 -13.98 3.45
N LYS A 90 4.79 -13.55 2.77
CA LYS A 90 4.79 -13.33 1.31
C LYS A 90 4.41 -14.61 0.55
N GLU A 91 5.00 -15.74 0.92
CA GLU A 91 4.68 -17.04 0.31
C GLU A 91 3.21 -17.43 0.54
N ALA A 92 2.66 -17.18 1.74
CA ALA A 92 1.25 -17.43 2.02
C ALA A 92 0.32 -16.53 1.20
N VAL A 93 0.66 -15.24 1.06
CA VAL A 93 -0.12 -14.30 0.23
C VAL A 93 -0.05 -14.68 -1.25
N ILE A 94 1.10 -15.14 -1.76
CA ILE A 94 1.21 -15.65 -3.15
C ILE A 94 0.26 -16.84 -3.37
N LYS A 95 0.28 -17.83 -2.46
CA LYS A 95 -0.61 -19.00 -2.56
C LYS A 95 -2.09 -18.60 -2.46
N TRP A 96 -2.41 -17.65 -1.59
CA TRP A 96 -3.75 -17.08 -1.51
C TRP A 96 -4.15 -16.41 -2.83
N ALA A 97 -3.24 -15.64 -3.44
CA ALA A 97 -3.52 -14.95 -4.70
C ALA A 97 -3.74 -15.95 -5.84
N GLU A 98 -2.95 -17.03 -5.88
CA GLU A 98 -3.15 -18.14 -6.82
C GLU A 98 -4.51 -18.82 -6.64
N THR A 99 -4.90 -19.11 -5.40
CA THR A 99 -6.17 -19.82 -5.10
C THR A 99 -7.41 -18.99 -5.44
N ASN A 100 -7.28 -17.66 -5.50
CA ASN A 100 -8.39 -16.74 -5.75
C ASN A 100 -8.31 -16.07 -7.12
N ASP A 101 -7.48 -16.57 -8.04
CA ASP A 101 -7.27 -15.98 -9.39
C ASP A 101 -6.77 -14.53 -9.39
N MET A 102 -6.10 -14.12 -8.30
CA MET A 102 -5.57 -12.76 -8.08
C MET A 102 -4.06 -12.64 -8.29
N LYS A 103 -3.37 -13.71 -8.73
CA LYS A 103 -1.90 -13.75 -8.83
C LYS A 103 -1.34 -12.58 -9.63
N LYS A 104 -1.93 -12.29 -10.80
CA LYS A 104 -1.48 -11.20 -11.66
C LYS A 104 -1.61 -9.83 -10.96
N SER A 105 -2.77 -9.54 -10.38
CA SER A 105 -3.01 -8.29 -9.65
C SER A 105 -2.08 -8.14 -8.44
N TYR A 106 -1.77 -9.24 -7.75
CA TYR A 106 -0.76 -9.26 -6.68
C TYR A 106 0.64 -8.91 -7.20
N GLU A 107 1.10 -9.55 -8.27
CA GLU A 107 2.43 -9.30 -8.85
C GLU A 107 2.56 -7.86 -9.37
N GLU A 108 1.53 -7.34 -10.04
CA GLU A 108 1.48 -5.95 -10.51
C GLU A 108 1.52 -4.97 -9.34
N SER A 109 0.66 -5.16 -8.34
CA SER A 109 0.56 -4.27 -7.17
C SER A 109 1.85 -4.29 -6.34
N THR A 110 2.47 -5.46 -6.12
CA THR A 110 3.71 -5.56 -5.36
C THR A 110 4.90 -4.96 -6.10
N SER A 111 4.97 -5.14 -7.42
CA SER A 111 5.98 -4.52 -8.29
C SER A 111 5.85 -3.00 -8.29
N GLU A 112 4.63 -2.47 -8.44
CA GLU A 112 4.36 -1.04 -8.37
C GLU A 112 4.69 -0.46 -6.99
N HIS A 113 4.27 -1.15 -5.93
CA HIS A 113 4.55 -0.74 -4.56
C HIS A 113 6.06 -0.67 -4.30
N PHE A 114 6.82 -1.67 -4.74
CA PHE A 114 8.27 -1.69 -4.62
C PHE A 114 8.92 -0.52 -5.39
N LYS A 115 8.48 -0.27 -6.63
CA LYS A 115 8.97 0.87 -7.43
C LYS A 115 8.71 2.21 -6.74
N LYS A 116 7.50 2.43 -6.22
CA LYS A 116 7.15 3.66 -5.47
C LYS A 116 8.01 3.83 -4.22
N ARG A 117 8.21 2.75 -3.46
CA ARG A 117 9.08 2.76 -2.26
C ARG A 117 10.52 3.06 -2.59
N LYS A 118 11.05 2.47 -3.67
CA LYS A 118 12.43 2.72 -4.10
C LYS A 118 12.60 4.16 -4.59
N ALA A 119 11.69 4.67 -5.41
CA ALA A 119 11.72 6.06 -5.85
C ALA A 119 11.66 7.05 -4.66
N PHE A 120 10.83 6.76 -3.66
CA PHE A 120 10.78 7.53 -2.42
C PHE A 120 12.11 7.48 -1.66
N HIS A 121 12.69 6.28 -1.50
CA HIS A 121 14.00 6.12 -0.88
C HIS A 121 15.07 6.96 -1.58
N ASP A 122 15.14 6.89 -2.91
CA ASP A 122 16.16 7.59 -3.70
C ASP A 122 16.05 9.10 -3.52
N VAL A 123 14.84 9.66 -3.60
CA VAL A 123 14.59 11.09 -3.33
C VAL A 123 14.98 11.47 -1.90
N VAL A 124 14.62 10.66 -0.90
CA VAL A 124 14.91 10.99 0.50
C VAL A 124 16.41 10.94 0.79
N VAL A 125 17.13 9.95 0.24
CA VAL A 125 18.58 9.81 0.41
C VAL A 125 19.33 11.00 -0.19
N GLU A 126 18.87 11.54 -1.31
CA GLU A 126 19.45 12.75 -1.93
C GLU A 126 19.23 14.03 -1.10
N ASN A 127 18.16 14.07 -0.30
CA ASN A 127 17.72 15.27 0.43
C ASN A 127 18.02 15.22 1.96
N LEU A 128 18.52 14.10 2.47
CA LEU A 128 18.93 13.96 3.87
C LEU A 128 20.45 13.96 4.03
N ALA A 129 20.90 14.41 5.20
CA ALA A 129 22.32 14.40 5.56
C ALA A 129 22.54 14.02 7.04
N GLY A 130 23.78 13.66 7.36
CA GLY A 130 24.22 13.33 8.71
C GLY A 130 23.39 12.21 9.37
N LYS A 131 23.10 12.36 10.66
CA LYS A 131 22.39 11.34 11.44
C LYS A 131 20.98 11.01 10.95
N ALA A 132 20.29 11.96 10.28
CA ALA A 132 18.98 11.68 9.71
C ALA A 132 19.09 10.70 8.53
N LEU A 133 20.10 10.89 7.67
CA LEU A 133 20.38 10.00 6.54
C LEU A 133 20.81 8.61 7.03
N GLU A 134 21.69 8.55 8.02
CA GLU A 134 22.14 7.28 8.63
C GLU A 134 20.96 6.47 9.18
N ALA A 135 20.08 7.13 9.94
CA ALA A 135 18.89 6.49 10.48
C ALA A 135 17.92 6.05 9.38
N PHE A 136 17.70 6.89 8.36
CA PHE A 136 16.82 6.54 7.24
C PHE A 136 17.31 5.31 6.47
N LYS A 137 18.62 5.24 6.19
CA LYS A 137 19.24 4.08 5.53
C LYS A 137 19.09 2.81 6.37
N LYS A 138 19.33 2.89 7.68
CA LYS A 138 19.15 1.76 8.60
C LYS A 138 17.68 1.28 8.64
N ILE A 139 16.73 2.22 8.69
CA ILE A 139 15.29 1.90 8.61
C ILE A 139 14.96 1.24 7.27
N TRP A 140 15.52 1.74 6.16
CA TRP A 140 15.35 1.12 4.86
C TRP A 140 15.83 -0.33 4.87
N ASP A 141 17.04 -0.60 5.38
CA ASP A 141 17.60 -1.95 5.45
C ASP A 141 16.72 -2.89 6.31
N ILE A 142 16.25 -2.43 7.47
CA ILE A 142 15.31 -3.18 8.34
C ILE A 142 14.03 -3.53 7.57
N THR A 143 13.46 -2.58 6.82
CA THR A 143 12.26 -2.87 6.01
C THR A 143 12.55 -3.86 4.89
N GLN A 144 13.78 -3.95 4.37
CA GLN A 144 14.14 -4.92 3.33
C GLN A 144 14.40 -6.34 3.85
N ASP A 145 14.65 -6.52 5.14
CA ASP A 145 14.99 -7.83 5.70
C ASP A 145 13.77 -8.74 5.79
N ASP A 146 13.67 -9.74 4.91
CA ASP A 146 12.57 -10.71 4.90
C ASP A 146 12.68 -11.81 5.96
N GLN A 147 13.80 -11.89 6.68
CA GLN A 147 14.04 -12.89 7.71
C GLN A 147 13.44 -12.51 9.07
N ILE A 148 13.16 -11.23 9.29
CA ILE A 148 12.51 -10.76 10.51
C ILE A 148 10.98 -10.79 10.38
N THR A 149 10.31 -10.86 11.53
CA THR A 149 8.86 -10.71 11.67
C THR A 149 8.43 -9.26 11.47
N ARG A 150 7.13 -9.03 11.27
CA ARG A 150 6.55 -7.68 11.21
C ARG A 150 6.68 -6.94 12.56
N GLY A 151 6.62 -7.66 13.67
CA GLY A 151 6.83 -7.11 15.01
C GLY A 151 8.28 -6.68 15.23
N GLU A 152 9.24 -7.51 14.85
CA GLU A 152 10.68 -7.18 14.94
C GLU A 152 11.06 -5.99 14.05
N GLU A 153 10.53 -5.91 12.82
CA GLU A 153 10.72 -4.74 11.94
C GLU A 153 10.34 -3.45 12.70
N CYS A 154 9.18 -3.48 13.34
CA CYS A 154 8.66 -2.36 14.10
C CYS A 154 9.53 -1.98 15.31
N GLN A 155 9.95 -2.99 16.09
CA GLN A 155 10.81 -2.80 17.25
C GLN A 155 12.18 -2.26 16.87
N GLN A 156 12.77 -2.78 15.79
CA GLN A 156 14.07 -2.32 15.29
C GLN A 156 13.98 -0.88 14.76
N ILE A 157 12.93 -0.53 14.00
CA ILE A 157 12.69 0.87 13.57
C ILE A 157 12.54 1.79 14.78
N ASN A 158 11.74 1.39 15.77
CA ASN A 158 11.56 2.18 17.00
C ASN A 158 12.87 2.37 17.76
N SER A 159 13.70 1.34 17.83
CA SER A 159 15.04 1.40 18.43
C SER A 159 15.90 2.47 17.74
N VAL A 160 15.99 2.44 16.40
CA VAL A 160 16.71 3.44 15.61
C VAL A 160 16.22 4.86 15.89
N LEU A 161 14.89 5.07 15.91
CA LEU A 161 14.32 6.39 16.16
C LEU A 161 14.56 6.87 17.59
N SER A 162 14.59 5.94 18.57
CA SER A 162 14.77 6.26 19.99
C SER A 162 16.15 6.84 20.30
N GLU A 163 17.19 6.40 19.59
CA GLU A 163 18.57 6.88 19.68
C GLU A 163 18.74 8.32 19.17
N LEU A 164 17.80 8.80 18.36
CA LEU A 164 17.86 10.13 17.76
C LEU A 164 17.33 11.21 18.72
N LYS A 165 18.02 12.35 18.72
CA LYS A 165 17.48 13.60 19.30
C LYS A 165 16.18 13.96 18.60
N THR A 166 15.22 14.49 19.37
CA THR A 166 13.88 14.86 18.90
C THR A 166 13.90 15.63 17.58
N LYS A 167 14.75 16.67 17.43
CA LYS A 167 14.83 17.46 16.20
C LYS A 167 15.21 16.63 14.96
N ILE A 168 16.14 15.68 15.12
CA ILE A 168 16.59 14.82 14.02
C ILE A 168 15.54 13.76 13.72
N ARG A 169 14.89 13.20 14.74
CA ARG A 169 13.81 12.21 14.58
C ARG A 169 12.69 12.71 13.67
N HIS A 170 12.31 13.98 13.76
CA HIS A 170 11.29 14.58 12.90
C HIS A 170 11.72 14.76 11.43
N LEU A 171 13.02 14.67 11.15
CA LEU A 171 13.54 14.75 9.79
C LEU A 171 13.64 13.39 9.11
N VAL A 172 13.43 12.28 9.82
CA VAL A 172 13.55 10.92 9.28
C VAL A 172 12.17 10.47 8.81
N PRO A 173 11.91 10.41 7.49
CA PRO A 173 10.64 9.92 6.98
C PRO A 173 10.55 8.41 7.22
N LEU A 174 9.33 7.92 7.41
CA LEU A 174 9.09 6.49 7.57
C LEU A 174 8.69 5.88 6.25
N ILE A 175 9.25 4.71 5.98
CA ILE A 175 8.99 3.95 4.77
C ILE A 175 7.80 3.03 5.05
N SER A 176 6.87 2.95 4.10
CA SER A 176 5.75 2.01 4.16
C SER A 176 6.27 0.55 4.24
N PRO A 177 5.65 -0.32 5.05
CA PRO A 177 6.07 -1.71 5.20
C PRO A 177 5.97 -2.48 3.88
N GLN A 178 6.75 -3.55 3.72
CA GLN A 178 6.71 -4.34 2.48
C GLN A 178 5.43 -5.15 2.31
N ILE A 179 4.86 -5.56 3.44
CA ILE A 179 3.61 -6.30 3.50
C ILE A 179 2.57 -5.32 4.00
N SER A 180 1.69 -4.92 3.09
CA SER A 180 0.58 -4.01 3.40
C SER A 180 -0.42 -4.68 4.33
N GLY A 181 -1.09 -3.87 5.14
CA GLY A 181 -2.03 -4.31 6.15
C GLY A 181 -1.86 -3.55 7.47
N PRO A 182 -2.70 -3.87 8.48
CA PRO A 182 -2.59 -3.23 9.78
C PRO A 182 -1.22 -3.50 10.41
N PRO A 183 -0.64 -2.55 11.17
CA PRO A 183 0.60 -2.79 11.91
C PRO A 183 0.48 -4.04 12.80
N SER A 184 1.61 -4.70 13.07
CA SER A 184 1.67 -5.79 14.07
C SER A 184 1.20 -5.25 15.42
N GLN A 185 0.50 -6.06 16.20
CA GLN A 185 0.07 -5.69 17.56
C GLN A 185 1.28 -5.40 18.44
N ARG A 186 2.37 -6.13 18.23
CA ARG A 186 3.67 -5.92 18.91
C ARG A 186 4.34 -4.57 18.63
N CYS A 187 3.85 -3.80 17.64
CA CYS A 187 4.31 -2.43 17.44
C CYS A 187 3.98 -1.49 18.61
N PHE A 188 2.90 -1.78 19.33
CA PHE A 188 2.34 -0.89 20.35
C PHE A 188 2.35 -1.51 21.74
N GLU A 189 2.96 -2.68 21.89
CA GLU A 189 3.17 -3.26 23.21
C GLU A 189 4.03 -2.29 24.04
N PRO A 190 3.59 -1.95 25.27
CA PRO A 190 4.45 -1.24 26.20
C PRO A 190 5.70 -2.11 26.40
N GLN A 191 6.88 -1.55 26.15
CA GLN A 191 8.11 -2.23 26.58
C GLN A 191 7.97 -2.43 28.09
N GLU A 192 7.79 -3.67 28.52
CA GLU A 192 7.80 -4.03 29.94
C GLU A 192 9.13 -3.53 30.51
N GLN A 193 9.03 -2.60 31.47
CA GLN A 193 10.16 -2.07 32.20
C GLN A 193 10.73 -3.21 33.04
N PHE A 194 11.85 -3.78 32.59
CA PHE A 194 12.71 -4.65 33.40
C PHE A 194 13.88 -3.84 33.95
#